data_AF-A0A9E1WNJ2-F1
#
_entry.id   AF-A0A9E1WNJ2-F1
#
_cell.length_a   1.000
_cell.length_b   1.000
_cell.length_c   1.000
_cell.angle_alpha   90.00
_cell.angle_beta   90.00
_cell.angle_gamma   90.00
#
_symmetry.space_group_name_H-M   'P 1'
#
loop_
_entity.id
_entity.type
_entity.pdbx_description
1 polymer ?
#
loop_
_entity_poly.entity_id
_entity_poly.type
_entity_poly.pdbx_seq_one_letter_code
_entity_poly.pdbx_strand_id
1 'polypeptide(L)'
;MYTHPMGEDHTPAIDGNIDVVRTYMDPDRSPVDYHHDALAYWNDVRGEDWAPSWKDVSLLDFAPNVIPLISVTDITPEPLSSIYRFWGTKLTEIHGGDYSGKPPNLVPPKQLGLANTGGCGRLVGERKPHLEIKEFRNQRGLMGRAMVLRLPLSDDGETVNHGVNVYYFEPAKDNQPMADFFAGVFATLDANAQ
;
A
#
# COMPACT_ATOMS: atom_id res chain seq x y z
N MET A 1 -25.45 18.37 2.66
CA MET A 1 -24.18 18.39 1.90
C MET A 1 -23.06 18.49 2.93
N TYR A 2 -22.58 17.35 3.43
CA TYR A 2 -21.53 17.31 4.46
C TYR A 2 -20.23 16.88 3.78
N THR A 3 -19.36 17.85 3.50
CA THR A 3 -17.95 17.61 3.20
C THR A 3 -17.29 17.08 4.47
N HIS A 4 -16.98 15.78 4.51
CA HIS A 4 -16.03 15.28 5.49
C HIS A 4 -14.65 15.82 5.11
N PRO A 5 -13.88 16.39 6.05
CA PRO A 5 -12.48 16.69 5.79
C PRO A 5 -11.73 15.37 5.56
N MET A 6 -10.80 15.38 4.61
CA MET A 6 -9.85 14.30 4.35
C MET A 6 -9.09 14.04 5.66
N GLY A 7 -9.43 12.96 6.36
CA GLY A 7 -8.89 12.66 7.69
C GLY A 7 -7.44 12.22 7.62
N GLU A 8 -6.57 12.90 8.34
CA GLU A 8 -5.26 12.39 8.74
C GLU A 8 -5.48 11.33 9.82
N ASP A 9 -5.16 10.07 9.52
CA ASP A 9 -5.15 9.02 10.54
C ASP A 9 -3.79 9.00 11.21
N HIS A 10 -3.71 9.61 12.39
CA HIS A 10 -2.55 9.52 13.25
C HIS A 10 -2.59 8.19 14.01
N THR A 11 -1.67 7.29 13.72
CA THR A 11 -1.36 6.17 14.62
C THR A 11 -0.09 6.55 15.38
N PRO A 12 -0.18 7.13 16.58
CA PRO A 12 1.02 7.37 17.39
C PRO A 12 1.60 6.02 17.81
N ALA A 13 2.90 5.82 17.58
CA ALA A 13 3.63 4.74 18.23
C ALA A 13 3.86 5.16 19.69
N ILE A 14 3.29 4.39 20.62
CA ILE A 14 3.55 4.54 22.05
C ILE A 14 5.00 4.12 22.28
N ASP A 15 5.82 5.08 22.72
CA ASP A 15 7.21 4.94 23.17
C ASP A 15 8.23 4.39 22.15
N GLY A 16 8.59 5.22 21.16
CA GLY A 16 9.96 5.19 20.63
C GLY A 16 10.14 5.78 19.23
N ASN A 17 10.76 6.97 19.18
CA ASN A 17 11.50 7.63 18.10
C ASN A 17 11.03 7.64 16.63
N ILE A 18 10.04 6.87 16.17
CA ILE A 18 9.53 6.94 14.79
C ILE A 18 7.99 6.96 14.75
N ASP A 19 7.43 8.04 14.23
CA ASP A 19 6.01 8.21 13.91
C ASP A 19 5.74 7.84 12.45
N VAL A 20 4.60 7.21 12.19
CA VAL A 20 4.09 6.99 10.82
C VAL A 20 2.80 7.75 10.61
N VAL A 21 2.88 8.80 9.80
CA VAL A 21 1.73 9.61 9.42
C VAL A 21 1.13 9.03 8.14
N ARG A 22 -0.17 8.77 8.15
CA ARG A 22 -0.91 8.29 6.98
C ARG A 22 -1.80 9.40 6.43
N THR A 23 -1.65 9.67 5.15
CA THR A 23 -2.53 10.56 4.40
C THR A 23 -3.07 9.83 3.18
N TYR A 24 -4.28 10.20 2.78
CA TYR A 24 -4.94 9.64 1.62
C TYR A 24 -5.21 10.75 0.62
N MET A 25 -4.96 10.47 -0.66
CA MET A 25 -5.13 11.43 -1.73
C MET A 25 -5.84 10.78 -2.91
N ASP A 26 -6.42 11.65 -3.74
CA ASP A 26 -6.88 11.28 -5.06
C ASP A 26 -5.70 10.68 -5.85
N PRO A 27 -5.86 9.50 -6.49
CA PRO A 27 -4.79 8.86 -7.23
C PRO A 27 -4.30 9.70 -8.43
N ASP A 28 -5.15 10.55 -9.02
CA ASP A 28 -4.75 11.48 -10.09
C ASP A 28 -3.78 12.57 -9.63
N ARG A 29 -3.56 12.69 -8.31
CA ARG A 29 -2.59 13.62 -7.72
C ARG A 29 -1.26 12.96 -7.38
N SER A 30 -1.04 11.71 -7.80
CA SER A 30 0.22 11.03 -7.54
C SER A 30 1.39 11.77 -8.22
N PRO A 31 2.53 11.96 -7.55
CA PRO A 31 3.72 12.52 -8.19
C PRO A 31 4.54 11.46 -8.96
N VAL A 32 4.05 10.22 -9.05
CA VAL A 32 4.78 9.07 -9.61
C VAL A 32 4.14 8.68 -10.94
N ASP A 33 4.88 8.82 -12.04
CA ASP A 33 4.37 8.59 -13.40
C ASP A 33 3.73 7.22 -13.57
N TYR A 34 4.37 6.16 -13.08
CA TYR A 34 3.82 4.81 -13.23
C TYR A 34 2.57 4.53 -12.37
N HIS A 35 2.23 5.39 -11.40
CA HIS A 35 0.92 5.30 -10.74
C HIS A 35 -0.19 5.78 -11.68
N HIS A 36 0.07 6.79 -12.51
CA HIS A 36 -0.88 7.22 -13.54
C HIS A 36 -1.08 6.14 -14.59
N ASP A 37 0.01 5.51 -15.04
CA ASP A 37 -0.06 4.40 -16.00
C ASP A 37 -0.85 3.22 -15.43
N ALA A 38 -0.61 2.85 -14.17
CA ALA A 38 -1.34 1.79 -13.49
C ALA A 38 -2.84 2.11 -13.31
N LEU A 39 -3.17 3.35 -12.99
CA LEU A 39 -4.57 3.81 -12.88
C LEU A 39 -5.25 3.84 -14.26
N ALA A 40 -4.55 4.29 -15.29
CA ALA A 40 -5.05 4.30 -16.66
C ALA A 40 -5.34 2.87 -17.15
N TYR A 41 -4.41 1.95 -16.91
CA TYR A 41 -4.61 0.53 -17.20
C TYR A 41 -5.83 -0.03 -16.45
N TRP A 42 -5.96 0.24 -15.16
CA TRP A 42 -7.13 -0.19 -14.38
C TRP A 42 -8.45 0.34 -14.95
N ASN A 43 -8.47 1.61 -15.37
CA ASN A 43 -9.63 2.24 -16.01
C ASN A 43 -9.95 1.63 -17.39
N ASP A 44 -8.94 1.25 -18.16
CA ASP A 44 -9.10 0.59 -19.46
C ASP A 44 -9.70 -0.81 -19.29
N VAL A 45 -9.14 -1.63 -18.40
CA VAL A 45 -9.60 -3.00 -18.16
C VAL A 45 -11.02 -3.05 -17.62
N ARG A 46 -11.39 -2.14 -16.69
CA ARG A 46 -12.77 -2.13 -16.16
C ARG A 46 -13.80 -1.69 -17.21
N GLY A 47 -13.41 -0.93 -18.23
CA GLY A 47 -14.34 -0.32 -19.19
C GLY A 47 -15.47 0.47 -18.51
N GLU A 48 -16.70 -0.02 -18.63
CA GLU A 48 -17.89 0.58 -17.99
C GLU A 48 -18.23 -0.05 -16.62
N ASP A 49 -17.60 -1.16 -16.27
CA ASP A 49 -17.81 -1.83 -14.99
C ASP A 49 -17.21 -1.01 -13.84
N TRP A 50 -17.77 -1.19 -12.64
CA TRP A 50 -17.29 -0.48 -11.46
C TRP A 50 -15.81 -0.77 -11.14
N ALA A 51 -15.40 -2.03 -11.25
CA ALA A 51 -14.03 -2.49 -11.06
C ALA A 51 -13.77 -3.69 -11.97
N PRO A 52 -12.53 -3.92 -12.41
CA PRO A 52 -12.19 -5.08 -13.21
C PRO A 52 -12.18 -6.36 -12.37
N SER A 53 -12.47 -7.50 -13.00
CA SER A 53 -12.22 -8.82 -12.38
C SER A 53 -10.74 -9.11 -12.36
N TRP A 54 -10.28 -9.88 -11.36
CA TRP A 54 -8.91 -10.37 -11.33
C TRP A 54 -8.54 -11.18 -12.59
N LYS A 55 -9.50 -11.86 -13.21
CA LYS A 55 -9.26 -12.66 -14.42
C LYS A 55 -8.91 -11.82 -15.65
N ASP A 56 -9.33 -10.56 -15.66
CA ASP A 56 -9.10 -9.64 -16.78
C ASP A 56 -7.84 -8.79 -16.58
N VAL A 57 -7.27 -8.82 -15.37
CA VAL A 57 -6.03 -8.11 -15.03
C VAL A 57 -4.82 -9.01 -15.28
N SER A 58 -3.91 -8.56 -16.12
CA SER A 58 -2.62 -9.18 -16.38
C SER A 58 -1.50 -8.32 -15.81
N LEU A 59 -0.70 -8.88 -14.89
CA LEU A 59 0.47 -8.18 -14.36
C LEU A 59 1.51 -7.84 -15.44
N LEU A 60 1.51 -8.58 -16.56
CA LEU A 60 2.44 -8.37 -17.67
C LEU A 60 2.11 -7.12 -18.51
N ASP A 61 0.92 -6.55 -18.32
CA ASP A 61 0.50 -5.34 -19.02
C ASP A 61 0.98 -4.07 -18.29
N PHE A 62 1.45 -4.21 -17.05
CA PHE A 62 2.16 -3.13 -16.36
C PHE A 62 3.58 -2.98 -16.90
N ALA A 63 4.15 -1.78 -16.76
CA ALA A 63 5.54 -1.55 -17.13
C ALA A 63 6.47 -2.54 -16.41
N PRO A 64 7.42 -3.21 -17.10
CA PRO A 64 8.22 -4.29 -16.52
C PRO A 64 9.03 -3.90 -15.27
N ASN A 65 9.45 -2.64 -15.16
CA ASN A 65 10.17 -2.10 -14.01
C ASN A 65 9.26 -1.86 -12.78
N VAL A 66 7.94 -1.84 -12.97
CA VAL A 66 6.94 -1.60 -11.92
C VAL A 66 6.48 -2.91 -11.30
N ILE A 67 6.40 -4.01 -12.07
CA ILE A 67 5.98 -5.34 -11.58
C ILE A 67 6.72 -5.77 -10.29
N PRO A 68 8.06 -5.58 -10.15
CA PRO A 68 8.77 -5.88 -8.90
C PRO A 68 8.30 -5.10 -7.68
N LEU A 69 7.60 -3.97 -7.87
CA LEU A 69 7.04 -3.08 -6.86
C LEU A 69 5.52 -3.26 -6.70
N ILE A 70 4.91 -4.30 -7.29
CA ILE A 70 3.48 -4.59 -7.15
C ILE A 70 3.27 -5.65 -6.06
N SER A 71 2.17 -5.54 -5.31
CA SER A 71 1.57 -6.68 -4.61
C SER A 71 0.11 -6.86 -5.04
N VAL A 72 -0.35 -8.10 -5.07
CA VAL A 72 -1.77 -8.43 -5.26
C VAL A 72 -2.27 -9.07 -3.98
N THR A 73 -3.45 -8.64 -3.54
CA THR A 73 -4.05 -9.08 -2.28
C THR A 73 -5.40 -9.73 -2.56
N ASP A 74 -5.59 -10.96 -2.12
CA ASP A 74 -6.92 -11.57 -1.97
C ASP A 74 -7.57 -10.99 -0.71
N ILE A 75 -8.82 -10.54 -0.80
CA ILE A 75 -9.53 -9.84 0.27
C ILE A 75 -10.85 -10.56 0.57
N THR A 76 -11.06 -10.90 1.84
CA THR A 76 -12.37 -11.32 2.36
C THR A 76 -12.94 -10.13 3.14
N PRO A 77 -14.09 -9.55 2.76
CA PRO A 77 -14.61 -8.33 3.38
C PRO A 77 -15.20 -8.55 4.78
N GLU A 78 -15.77 -9.73 5.07
CA GLU A 78 -16.44 -10.04 6.34
C GLU A 78 -16.19 -11.51 6.77
N PRO A 79 -15.49 -11.76 7.90
CA PRO A 79 -14.68 -10.80 8.64
C PRO A 79 -13.50 -10.32 7.79
N LEU A 80 -13.20 -9.02 7.88
CA LEU A 80 -12.16 -8.41 7.07
C LEU A 80 -10.82 -9.10 7.28
N SER A 81 -10.33 -9.76 6.24
CA SER A 81 -9.04 -10.45 6.21
C SER A 81 -8.45 -10.41 4.81
N SER A 82 -7.13 -10.59 4.71
CA SER A 82 -6.44 -10.51 3.42
C SER A 82 -5.16 -11.31 3.41
N ILE A 83 -4.78 -11.79 2.22
CA ILE A 83 -3.57 -12.57 1.96
C ILE A 83 -2.91 -12.03 0.68
N TYR A 84 -1.58 -11.89 0.66
CA TYR A 84 -0.89 -11.54 -0.58
C TYR A 84 -0.88 -12.72 -1.56
N ARG A 85 -1.59 -12.59 -2.67
CA ARG A 85 -1.53 -13.52 -3.81
C ARG A 85 -0.19 -13.42 -4.54
N PHE A 86 0.30 -12.19 -4.72
CA PHE A 86 1.55 -11.90 -5.42
C PHE A 86 2.35 -10.86 -4.64
N TRP A 87 3.66 -11.04 -4.62
CA TRP A 87 4.61 -10.14 -3.99
C TRP A 87 5.79 -9.88 -4.92
N GLY A 88 5.95 -8.63 -5.35
CA GLY A 88 7.02 -8.23 -6.25
C GLY A 88 8.41 -8.39 -5.63
N THR A 89 9.40 -8.71 -6.46
CA THR A 89 10.77 -8.99 -6.01
C THR A 89 11.47 -7.79 -5.37
N LYS A 90 11.16 -6.56 -5.80
CA LYS A 90 11.70 -5.35 -5.16
C LYS A 90 11.08 -5.12 -3.78
N LEU A 91 9.82 -5.52 -3.58
CA LEU A 91 9.21 -5.53 -2.25
C LEU A 91 9.92 -6.51 -1.32
N THR A 92 10.39 -7.66 -1.83
CA THR A 92 11.23 -8.61 -1.08
C THR A 92 12.54 -7.98 -0.62
N GLU A 93 13.24 -7.27 -1.51
CA GLU A 93 14.48 -6.56 -1.16
C GLU A 93 14.24 -5.50 -0.07
N ILE A 94 13.12 -4.77 -0.16
CA ILE A 94 12.80 -3.66 0.76
C ILE A 94 12.34 -4.16 2.12
N HIS A 95 11.48 -5.18 2.16
CA HIS A 95 10.90 -5.69 3.41
C HIS A 95 11.69 -6.85 4.02
N GLY A 96 12.79 -7.27 3.36
CA GLY A 96 13.66 -8.34 3.84
C GLY A 96 13.07 -9.74 3.75
N GLY A 97 12.00 -9.93 2.96
CA GLY A 97 11.32 -11.21 2.81
C GLY A 97 10.22 -11.22 1.76
N ASP A 98 9.95 -12.40 1.22
CA ASP A 98 8.79 -12.65 0.37
C ASP A 98 7.55 -12.89 1.26
N TYR A 99 6.48 -12.15 0.99
CA TYR A 99 5.23 -12.22 1.75
C TYR A 99 4.08 -12.82 0.95
N SER A 100 4.34 -13.44 -0.21
CA SER A 100 3.37 -14.26 -0.92
C SER A 100 2.78 -15.34 0.00
N GLY A 101 1.46 -15.49 -0.03
CA GLY A 101 0.69 -16.39 0.84
C GLY A 101 0.59 -15.94 2.30
N LYS A 102 1.10 -14.75 2.67
CA LYS A 102 1.08 -14.24 4.04
C LYS A 102 0.08 -13.09 4.21
N PRO A 103 -0.50 -12.91 5.40
CA PRO A 103 -1.34 -11.76 5.72
C PRO A 103 -0.49 -10.49 5.97
N PRO A 104 -1.07 -9.28 5.77
CA PRO A 104 -0.36 -8.00 5.95
C PRO A 104 0.23 -7.75 7.34
N ASN A 105 -0.32 -8.35 8.40
CA ASN A 105 0.22 -8.23 9.76
C ASN A 105 1.55 -8.96 9.96
N LEU A 106 2.00 -9.79 9.01
CA LEU A 106 3.34 -10.37 9.02
C LEU A 106 4.40 -9.50 8.35
N VAL A 107 4.00 -8.48 7.60
CA VAL A 107 4.92 -7.53 6.94
C VAL A 107 5.44 -6.53 7.99
N PRO A 108 6.77 -6.41 8.17
CA PRO A 108 7.36 -5.41 9.04
C PRO A 108 6.98 -3.98 8.59
N PRO A 109 6.77 -3.07 9.54
CA PRO A 109 6.91 -3.24 10.99
C PRO A 109 5.63 -3.83 11.59
N LYS A 110 5.77 -4.87 12.44
CA LYS A 110 4.63 -5.71 12.87
C LYS A 110 3.59 -4.97 13.71
N GLN A 111 3.99 -3.94 14.45
CA GLN A 111 3.09 -3.04 15.22
C GLN A 111 2.24 -2.12 14.34
N LEU A 112 2.80 -1.66 13.22
CA LEU A 112 2.05 -0.95 12.18
C LEU A 112 1.33 -1.91 11.24
N GLY A 113 1.42 -3.22 11.57
CA GLY A 113 0.78 -4.34 10.90
C GLY A 113 -0.52 -3.81 10.39
N LEU A 114 -0.55 -3.63 9.07
CA LEU A 114 -1.61 -2.95 8.33
C LEU A 114 -2.90 -3.46 8.93
N ALA A 115 -3.48 -2.69 9.87
CA ALA A 115 -4.59 -3.19 10.64
C ALA A 115 -5.64 -3.57 9.61
N ASN A 116 -6.47 -4.57 9.89
CA ASN A 116 -7.56 -4.89 8.96
C ASN A 116 -8.38 -3.61 8.63
N THR A 117 -8.36 -2.59 9.48
CA THR A 117 -8.90 -1.22 9.26
C THR A 117 -8.08 -0.26 8.36
N GLY A 118 -6.91 -0.65 7.86
CA GLY A 118 -6.01 0.17 7.03
C GLY A 118 -6.38 0.14 5.53
N GLY A 119 -5.39 0.10 4.64
CA GLY A 119 -5.60 0.21 3.19
C GLY A 119 -6.61 -0.77 2.58
N CYS A 120 -6.68 -2.03 3.05
CA CYS A 120 -7.71 -2.99 2.58
C CYS A 120 -9.11 -2.63 3.08
N GLY A 121 -9.24 -2.21 4.35
CA GLY A 121 -10.53 -1.75 4.90
C GLY A 121 -11.04 -0.51 4.19
N ARG A 122 -10.16 0.44 3.85
CA ARG A 122 -10.53 1.59 3.03
C ARG A 122 -10.92 1.18 1.61
N LEU A 123 -10.18 0.25 1.00
CA LEU A 123 -10.50 -0.25 -0.34
C LEU A 123 -11.90 -0.88 -0.38
N VAL A 124 -12.22 -1.74 0.60
CA VAL A 124 -13.54 -2.38 0.76
C VAL A 124 -14.63 -1.36 1.07
N GLY A 125 -14.37 -0.40 1.96
CA GLY A 125 -15.37 0.59 2.39
C GLY A 125 -15.66 1.68 1.36
N GLU A 126 -14.64 2.21 0.69
CA GLU A 126 -14.79 3.30 -0.27
C GLU A 126 -15.07 2.83 -1.69
N ARG A 127 -14.69 1.59 -2.03
CA ARG A 127 -14.95 1.00 -3.35
C ARG A 127 -14.40 1.85 -4.49
N LYS A 128 -13.22 2.43 -4.32
CA LYS A 128 -12.56 3.26 -5.34
C LYS A 128 -11.04 3.22 -5.22
N PRO A 129 -10.31 3.49 -6.32
CA PRO A 129 -8.89 3.75 -6.27
C PRO A 129 -8.53 4.86 -5.28
N HIS A 130 -7.41 4.70 -4.57
CA HIS A 130 -6.86 5.75 -3.71
C HIS A 130 -5.34 5.65 -3.59
N LEU A 131 -4.70 6.79 -3.33
CA LEU A 131 -3.28 6.86 -3.01
C LEU A 131 -3.11 6.99 -1.50
N GLU A 132 -2.40 6.04 -0.89
CA GLU A 132 -1.98 6.11 0.52
C GLU A 132 -0.53 6.62 0.57
N ILE A 133 -0.27 7.67 1.35
CA ILE A 133 1.07 8.18 1.63
C ILE A 133 1.39 7.87 3.08
N LYS A 134 2.51 7.18 3.30
CA LYS A 134 3.07 6.87 4.61
C LYS A 134 4.36 7.63 4.78
N GLU A 135 4.38 8.58 5.70
CA GLU A 135 5.59 9.32 6.05
C GLU A 135 6.19 8.77 7.33
N PHE A 136 7.44 8.32 7.25
CA PHE A 136 8.21 7.83 8.41
C PHE A 136 8.99 9.01 8.98
N ARG A 137 8.68 9.43 10.21
CA ARG A 137 9.24 10.63 10.84
C ARG A 137 9.89 10.26 12.17
N ASN A 138 10.99 10.90 12.54
CA ASN A 138 11.55 10.82 13.90
C ASN A 138 11.64 12.22 14.53
N GLN A 139 12.18 12.31 15.76
CA GLN A 139 12.42 13.60 16.42
C GLN A 139 13.30 14.58 15.61
N ARG A 140 14.09 14.08 14.66
CA ARG A 140 14.96 14.86 13.76
C ARG A 140 14.29 15.24 12.44
N GLY A 141 13.05 14.80 12.18
CA GLY A 141 12.27 15.14 10.99
C GLY A 141 11.87 13.93 10.13
N LEU A 142 11.49 14.20 8.87
CA LEU A 142 11.12 13.18 7.89
C LEU A 142 12.32 12.28 7.56
N MET A 143 12.12 10.97 7.64
CA MET A 143 13.12 9.97 7.29
C MET A 143 12.89 9.38 5.89
N GLY A 144 11.64 9.30 5.43
CA GLY A 144 11.29 8.85 4.10
C GLY A 144 9.78 8.67 3.93
N ARG A 145 9.37 8.28 2.72
CA ARG A 145 7.99 8.06 2.33
C ARG A 145 7.80 6.74 1.61
N ALA A 146 6.65 6.12 1.82
CA ALA A 146 6.10 5.12 0.94
C ALA A 146 4.76 5.64 0.38
N MET A 147 4.58 5.60 -0.93
CA MET A 147 3.31 5.90 -1.58
C MET A 147 2.77 4.60 -2.17
N VAL A 148 1.51 4.31 -1.92
CA VAL A 148 0.87 3.08 -2.39
C VAL A 148 -0.41 3.44 -3.12
N LEU A 149 -0.40 3.29 -4.44
CA LEU A 149 -1.63 3.31 -5.23
C LEU A 149 -2.35 1.99 -5.00
N ARG A 150 -3.62 2.06 -4.60
CA ARG A 150 -4.45 0.89 -4.33
C ARG A 150 -5.62 0.88 -5.30
N LEU A 151 -5.75 -0.22 -6.03
CA LEU A 151 -6.72 -0.41 -7.10
C LEU A 151 -7.65 -1.57 -6.72
N PRO A 152 -8.95 -1.30 -6.50
CA PRO A 152 -9.91 -2.35 -6.13
C PRO A 152 -10.22 -3.23 -7.34
N LEU A 153 -10.37 -4.53 -7.11
CA LEU A 153 -10.87 -5.49 -8.10
C LEU A 153 -12.09 -6.21 -7.56
N SER A 154 -12.94 -6.66 -8.47
CA SER A 154 -14.20 -7.33 -8.14
C SER A 154 -14.54 -8.41 -9.15
N ASP A 155 -14.57 -9.66 -8.71
CA ASP A 155 -15.01 -10.78 -9.54
C ASP A 155 -16.55 -10.90 -9.68
N ASP A 156 -17.33 -10.20 -8.84
CA ASP A 156 -18.80 -10.24 -8.82
C ASP A 156 -19.46 -8.89 -9.17
N GLY A 157 -18.67 -7.84 -9.40
CA GLY A 157 -19.15 -6.48 -9.67
C GLY A 157 -19.69 -5.75 -8.43
N GLU A 158 -19.70 -6.37 -7.26
CA GLU A 158 -20.30 -5.83 -6.03
C GLU A 158 -19.29 -5.70 -4.90
N THR A 159 -18.42 -6.70 -4.75
CA THR A 159 -17.52 -6.88 -3.62
C THR A 159 -16.07 -6.60 -4.02
N VAL A 160 -15.33 -5.86 -3.20
CA VAL A 160 -13.86 -5.82 -3.33
C VAL A 160 -13.31 -7.15 -2.80
N ASN A 161 -12.95 -8.06 -3.70
CA ASN A 161 -12.39 -9.37 -3.37
C ASN A 161 -10.91 -9.50 -3.75
N HIS A 162 -10.35 -8.55 -4.51
CA HIS A 162 -8.91 -8.39 -4.65
C HIS A 162 -8.48 -6.92 -4.65
N GLY A 163 -7.18 -6.70 -4.49
CA GLY A 163 -6.56 -5.39 -4.67
C GLY A 163 -5.21 -5.50 -5.34
N VAL A 164 -4.95 -4.64 -6.32
CA VAL A 164 -3.61 -4.41 -6.87
C VAL A 164 -3.02 -3.20 -6.15
N ASN A 165 -1.82 -3.36 -5.59
CA ASN A 165 -1.13 -2.31 -4.87
C ASN A 165 0.20 -2.01 -5.57
N VAL A 166 0.39 -0.77 -6.02
CA VAL A 166 1.61 -0.32 -6.70
C VAL A 166 2.37 0.60 -5.76
N TYR A 167 3.63 0.28 -5.48
CA TYR A 167 4.41 0.95 -4.44
C TYR A 167 5.50 1.83 -5.03
N TYR A 168 5.66 3.01 -4.45
CA TYR A 168 6.82 3.88 -4.59
C TYR A 168 7.46 4.14 -3.23
N PHE A 169 8.78 4.20 -3.19
CA PHE A 169 9.56 4.41 -1.98
C PHE A 169 10.60 5.50 -2.19
N GLU A 170 10.70 6.42 -1.23
CA GLU A 170 11.56 7.59 -1.29
C GLU A 170 12.24 7.80 0.07
N PRO A 171 13.57 7.69 0.19
CA PRO A 171 14.28 8.06 1.40
C PRO A 171 14.40 9.59 1.45
N ALA A 172 14.37 10.18 2.65
CA ALA A 172 14.54 11.63 2.79
C ALA A 172 15.98 12.11 2.53
N LYS A 173 16.95 11.19 2.52
CA LYS A 173 18.35 11.46 2.16
C LYS A 173 18.68 10.77 0.86
N ASP A 174 18.99 11.57 -0.15
CA ASP A 174 19.48 11.10 -1.44
C ASP A 174 20.71 10.20 -1.23
N ASN A 175 20.72 9.04 -1.89
CA ASN A 175 21.77 8.00 -1.91
C ASN A 175 21.78 6.94 -0.79
N GLN A 176 20.85 6.94 0.17
CA GLN A 176 20.75 5.78 1.08
C GLN A 176 20.07 4.59 0.38
N PRO A 177 20.65 3.36 0.40
CA PRO A 177 19.97 2.19 -0.12
C PRO A 177 18.62 1.97 0.58
N MET A 178 17.57 1.73 -0.21
CA MET A 178 16.20 1.60 0.32
C MET A 178 16.07 0.48 1.36
N ALA A 179 16.76 -0.64 1.12
CA ALA A 179 16.79 -1.77 2.05
C ALA A 179 17.40 -1.38 3.41
N ASP A 180 18.50 -0.61 3.42
CA ASP A 180 19.13 -0.16 4.65
C ASP A 180 18.26 0.86 5.41
N PHE A 181 17.58 1.73 4.66
CA PHE A 181 16.60 2.66 5.21
C PHE A 181 15.47 1.92 5.93
N PHE A 182 14.81 0.99 5.23
CA PHE A 182 13.69 0.24 5.79
C PHE A 182 14.13 -0.72 6.89
N ALA A 183 15.31 -1.36 6.79
CA ALA A 183 15.87 -2.14 7.88
C ALA A 183 16.05 -1.30 9.16
N GLY A 184 16.58 -0.07 9.05
CA GLY A 184 16.73 0.83 10.19
C GLY A 184 15.40 1.30 10.79
N VAL A 185 14.42 1.63 9.94
CA VAL A 185 13.07 2.03 10.36
C VAL A 185 12.37 0.86 11.05
N PHE A 186 12.37 -0.33 10.44
CA PHE A 186 11.69 -1.51 10.95
C PHE A 186 12.34 -2.05 12.23
N ALA A 187 13.66 -2.06 12.32
CA ALA A 187 14.36 -2.45 13.55
C ALA A 187 13.97 -1.55 14.73
N THR A 188 13.83 -0.23 14.49
CA THR A 188 13.40 0.70 15.53
C THR A 188 11.96 0.45 15.95
N LEU A 189 11.05 0.25 14.99
CA LEU A 189 9.63 0.02 15.26
C LEU A 189 9.37 -1.32 15.94
N ASP A 190 10.10 -2.38 15.59
CA ASP A 190 9.98 -3.68 16.24
C ASP A 190 10.61 -3.69 17.66
N ALA A 191 11.64 -2.87 17.92
CA ALA A 191 12.26 -2.76 19.24
C ALA A 191 11.33 -2.12 20.30
N ASN A 192 10.43 -1.23 19.87
CA ASN A 192 9.44 -0.58 20.73
C ASN A 192 8.19 -1.45 20.96
N ALA A 193 8.19 -2.69 20.46
CA ALA A 193 7.07 -3.62 20.58
C ALA A 193 7.19 -4.63 21.74
N GLN A 194 8.20 -4.47 22.59
CA GLN A 194 8.43 -5.26 23.82
C GLN A 194 8.13 -4.42 25.06
#